data_AF-L1NKF9-F1
#
_entry.id   AF-L1NKF9-F1
#
_cell.length_a   1.000
_cell.length_b   1.000
_cell.length_c   1.000
_cell.angle_alpha   90.00
_cell.angle_beta   90.00
_cell.angle_gamma   90.00
#
_symmetry.space_group_name_H-M   'P 1'
#
loop_
_entity.id
_entity.type
_entity.pdbx_description
1 polymer ?
#
loop_
_entity_poly.entity_id
_entity_poly.type
_entity_poly.pdbx_seq_one_letter_code
_entity_poly.pdbx_strand_id
1 'polypeptide(L)'
;MNRSTEAQLIARGGNNLKEGECRNELYEPFYPREYASWAATADTTFRSKYMSSNDDDLLELRPEMVILWAGYAFSKGYNAPRGHMHAIEDVTKILRTGAPTDSTHSPQPGTCWTCKSPDVPRLIKEVGAETYYSAPWDQWGSQIVNPIGCATCHDTKTMKLQVSQLALQEAFKRQGRDINKATHQEMRSLVCAQCHVEYYFKGDKKYLTFPWDKGMTIEKMEEYYDAEGWTDYVHPLSRAPILKAQHPDYELSQLGIHGQRGVSCADCHMPYKTDGAVKFSDHQISSPLRNVSASCQTCHRQSEEELVKNVYDRQDAVYGMRMKLEKQLAKVHFKAKFLWDNGATEEQMKPTLALIRKSQWRWDMVHSSHGAAFHAPIESERLLSDGLIYAYQAENNLDVLKEKLNIKTAFVMPDISTKAKAQKEIGLDIPKEEAAKKKFLETIVPKWIKEAKEKGRLVTQK
;
A
#
# COMPACT_ATOMS: atom_id res chain seq x y z
N MET A 1 -21.90 -37.56 -20.27
CA MET A 1 -22.26 -36.12 -20.39
C MET A 1 -21.41 -35.53 -21.50
N ASN A 2 -22.00 -34.88 -22.50
CA ASN A 2 -21.26 -34.35 -23.65
C ASN A 2 -20.54 -33.05 -23.27
N ARG A 3 -19.32 -32.87 -23.76
CA ARG A 3 -18.45 -31.70 -23.51
C ARG A 3 -19.11 -30.34 -23.82
N SER A 4 -20.12 -30.31 -24.70
CA SER A 4 -20.90 -29.11 -25.01
C SER A 4 -21.93 -28.74 -23.94
N THR A 5 -22.42 -29.72 -23.17
CA THR A 5 -23.48 -29.52 -22.17
C THR A 5 -22.95 -28.91 -20.87
N GLU A 6 -21.74 -29.29 -20.45
CA GLU A 6 -21.03 -28.64 -19.33
C GLU A 6 -20.62 -27.19 -19.68
N ALA A 7 -20.08 -26.96 -20.88
CA ALA A 7 -19.76 -25.62 -21.34
C ALA A 7 -21.00 -24.72 -21.47
N GLN A 8 -22.15 -25.29 -21.86
CA GLN A 8 -23.43 -24.56 -21.93
C GLN A 8 -24.05 -24.27 -20.55
N LEU A 9 -23.82 -25.10 -19.54
CA LEU A 9 -24.20 -24.82 -18.14
C LEU A 9 -23.34 -23.71 -17.53
N ILE A 10 -22.04 -23.73 -17.80
CA ILE A 10 -21.06 -22.71 -17.34
C ILE A 10 -21.32 -21.34 -18.01
N ALA A 11 -21.80 -21.32 -19.26
CA ALA A 11 -22.02 -20.09 -20.01
C ALA A 11 -23.41 -19.44 -19.83
N ARG A 12 -24.36 -20.08 -19.11
CA ARG A 12 -25.76 -19.60 -19.03
C ARG A 12 -26.34 -19.40 -17.63
N GLY A 13 -25.62 -19.69 -16.55
CA GLY A 13 -26.07 -19.38 -15.19
C GLY A 13 -25.52 -18.04 -14.73
N GLY A 14 -26.30 -16.96 -14.82
CA GLY A 14 -26.06 -15.82 -13.94
C GLY A 14 -26.06 -16.29 -12.49
N ASN A 15 -25.24 -15.69 -11.62
CA ASN A 15 -25.36 -16.00 -10.20
C ASN A 15 -26.67 -15.42 -9.67
N ASN A 16 -27.36 -16.14 -8.78
CA ASN A 16 -28.60 -15.64 -8.16
C ASN A 16 -28.32 -14.77 -6.93
N LEU A 17 -27.13 -14.16 -6.86
CA LEU A 17 -26.72 -13.33 -5.73
C LEU A 17 -27.37 -11.97 -5.80
N LYS A 18 -27.46 -11.29 -4.66
CA LYS A 18 -27.97 -9.91 -4.61
C LYS A 18 -26.97 -8.97 -5.28
N GLU A 19 -27.47 -7.87 -5.83
CA GLU A 19 -26.59 -6.81 -6.32
C GLU A 19 -25.76 -6.28 -5.14
N GLY A 20 -24.44 -6.17 -5.34
CA GLY A 20 -23.53 -5.73 -4.29
C GLY A 20 -23.31 -6.76 -3.18
N GLU A 21 -23.47 -8.06 -3.47
CA GLU A 21 -23.17 -9.12 -2.50
C GLU A 21 -21.67 -9.12 -2.11
N CYS A 22 -21.37 -8.72 -0.88
CA CYS A 22 -20.01 -8.59 -0.36
C CYS A 22 -19.45 -9.88 0.26
N ARG A 23 -20.30 -10.89 0.53
CA ARG A 23 -19.91 -12.15 1.17
C ARG A 23 -19.33 -13.11 0.14
N ASN A 24 -18.01 -13.23 0.13
CA ASN A 24 -17.26 -13.95 -0.90
C ASN A 24 -17.64 -15.44 -0.96
N GLU A 25 -17.96 -16.07 0.18
CA GLU A 25 -18.33 -17.48 0.29
C GLU A 25 -19.59 -17.82 -0.53
N LEU A 26 -20.48 -16.85 -0.76
CA LEU A 26 -21.70 -17.08 -1.54
C LEU A 26 -21.44 -17.23 -3.04
N TYR A 27 -20.25 -16.86 -3.52
CA TYR A 27 -19.84 -17.03 -4.91
C TYR A 27 -19.33 -18.44 -5.22
N GLU A 28 -18.93 -19.22 -4.20
CA GLU A 28 -18.32 -20.56 -4.36
C GLU A 28 -19.15 -21.53 -5.21
N PRO A 29 -20.49 -21.68 -5.02
CA PRO A 29 -21.27 -22.63 -5.82
C PRO A 29 -21.35 -22.27 -7.31
N PHE A 30 -21.10 -21.01 -7.66
CA PHE A 30 -21.18 -20.50 -9.03
C PHE A 30 -19.80 -20.42 -9.71
N TYR A 31 -18.75 -20.10 -8.94
CA TYR A 31 -17.39 -19.87 -9.43
C TYR A 31 -16.37 -20.64 -8.55
N PRO A 32 -16.46 -21.98 -8.47
CA PRO A 32 -15.69 -22.75 -7.48
C PRO A 32 -14.17 -22.68 -7.69
N ARG A 33 -13.69 -22.51 -8.93
CA ARG A 33 -12.25 -22.46 -9.24
C ARG A 33 -11.63 -21.12 -8.87
N GLU A 34 -12.32 -20.05 -9.24
CA GLU A 34 -11.97 -18.67 -8.89
C GLU A 34 -12.03 -18.51 -7.37
N TYR A 35 -13.09 -19.00 -6.73
CA TYR A 35 -13.22 -18.95 -5.28
C TYR A 35 -12.13 -19.75 -4.56
N ALA A 36 -11.87 -21.00 -4.96
CA ALA A 36 -10.84 -21.82 -4.31
C ALA A 36 -9.44 -21.20 -4.45
N SER A 37 -9.08 -20.66 -5.62
CA SER A 37 -7.81 -19.96 -5.81
C SER A 37 -7.73 -18.64 -5.05
N TRP A 38 -8.83 -17.86 -4.98
CA TRP A 38 -8.91 -16.67 -4.14
C TRP A 38 -8.73 -17.02 -2.64
N ALA A 39 -9.39 -18.08 -2.16
CA ALA A 39 -9.29 -18.52 -0.79
C ALA A 39 -7.87 -18.96 -0.42
N ALA A 40 -7.12 -19.48 -1.38
CA ALA A 40 -5.71 -19.82 -1.21
C ALA A 40 -4.80 -18.59 -0.99
N THR A 41 -5.30 -17.35 -1.06
CA THR A 41 -4.55 -16.17 -0.58
C THR A 41 -4.37 -16.15 0.93
N ALA A 42 -5.08 -17.01 1.69
CA ALA A 42 -4.80 -17.26 3.10
C ALA A 42 -3.46 -18.02 3.34
N ASP A 43 -2.88 -18.62 2.28
CA ASP A 43 -1.59 -19.30 2.37
C ASP A 43 -0.43 -18.28 2.38
N THR A 44 0.21 -18.18 3.54
CA THR A 44 1.34 -17.28 3.81
C THR A 44 2.70 -17.98 3.74
N THR A 45 2.79 -19.19 3.17
CA THR A 45 4.03 -20.00 3.19
C THR A 45 5.08 -19.59 2.15
N PHE A 46 4.70 -18.87 1.08
CA PHE A 46 5.65 -18.46 0.06
C PHE A 46 6.65 -17.43 0.60
N ARG A 47 7.93 -17.67 0.35
CA ARG A 47 9.03 -16.74 0.62
C ARG A 47 9.98 -16.68 -0.57
N SER A 48 10.32 -15.46 -0.99
CA SER A 48 11.39 -15.16 -1.94
C SER A 48 12.58 -14.55 -1.21
N LYS A 49 13.64 -14.20 -1.94
CA LYS A 49 14.85 -13.58 -1.37
C LYS A 49 14.56 -12.35 -0.49
N TYR A 50 13.67 -11.46 -0.92
CA TYR A 50 13.42 -10.18 -0.23
C TYR A 50 11.99 -9.98 0.26
N MET A 51 11.02 -10.69 -0.32
CA MET A 51 9.60 -10.56 0.01
C MET A 51 9.01 -11.91 0.38
N SER A 52 8.02 -11.92 1.25
CA SER A 52 7.28 -13.11 1.60
C SER A 52 5.78 -12.83 1.54
N SER A 53 4.99 -13.90 1.60
CA SER A 53 3.55 -13.82 1.84
C SER A 53 3.22 -13.83 3.34
N ASN A 54 4.22 -13.67 4.21
CA ASN A 54 4.06 -13.65 5.66
C ASN A 54 4.05 -12.20 6.20
N ASP A 55 3.68 -12.03 7.46
CA ASP A 55 3.59 -10.75 8.16
C ASP A 55 4.97 -10.25 8.65
N ASP A 56 5.93 -10.14 7.73
CA ASP A 56 7.30 -9.72 8.05
C ASP A 56 7.32 -8.27 8.53
N ASP A 57 7.84 -8.02 9.73
CA ASP A 57 8.02 -6.68 10.27
C ASP A 57 9.20 -5.97 9.58
N LEU A 58 8.88 -5.01 8.71
CA LEU A 58 9.89 -4.32 7.93
C LEU A 58 10.65 -3.27 8.73
N LEU A 59 10.10 -2.81 9.87
CA LEU A 59 10.79 -1.89 10.78
C LEU A 59 11.88 -2.63 11.57
N GLU A 60 11.69 -3.92 11.86
CA GLU A 60 12.72 -4.77 12.48
C GLU A 60 13.89 -4.99 11.52
N LEU A 61 13.59 -5.26 10.25
CA LEU A 61 14.63 -5.46 9.22
C LEU A 61 15.38 -4.18 8.86
N ARG A 62 14.73 -3.01 8.98
CA ARG A 62 15.27 -1.71 8.59
C ARG A 62 14.85 -0.61 9.58
N PRO A 63 15.52 -0.51 10.75
CA PRO A 63 15.18 0.44 11.79
C PRO A 63 15.24 1.92 11.39
N GLU A 64 16.02 2.27 10.35
CA GLU A 64 16.07 3.63 9.81
C GLU A 64 14.67 4.15 9.43
N MET A 65 13.79 3.28 8.95
CA MET A 65 12.42 3.63 8.57
C MET A 65 11.59 4.21 9.71
N VAL A 66 11.86 3.77 10.95
CA VAL A 66 11.24 4.34 12.15
C VAL A 66 11.56 5.82 12.25
N ILE A 67 12.82 6.19 11.96
CA ILE A 67 13.29 7.57 12.01
C ILE A 67 12.65 8.37 10.89
N LEU A 68 12.71 7.89 9.64
CA LEU A 68 12.15 8.60 8.49
C LEU A 68 10.65 8.93 8.70
N TRP A 69 9.91 8.04 9.35
CA TRP A 69 8.48 8.22 9.66
C TRP A 69 8.20 8.73 11.07
N ALA A 70 9.17 9.32 11.76
CA ALA A 70 8.96 9.88 13.09
C ALA A 70 7.82 10.91 13.09
N GLY A 71 6.95 10.86 14.09
CA GLY A 71 5.74 11.70 14.16
C GLY A 71 4.58 11.22 13.28
N TYR A 72 4.74 10.11 12.56
CA TYR A 72 3.69 9.51 11.72
C TYR A 72 3.43 8.05 12.11
N ALA A 73 2.21 7.57 11.89
CA ALA A 73 1.78 6.25 12.38
C ALA A 73 2.64 5.08 11.85
N PHE A 74 3.26 5.24 10.69
CA PHE A 74 4.14 4.23 10.10
C PHE A 74 5.40 3.94 10.92
N SER A 75 5.86 4.85 11.79
CA SER A 75 6.95 4.58 12.74
C SER A 75 6.57 3.59 13.85
N LYS A 76 5.28 3.37 14.07
CA LYS A 76 4.76 2.42 15.08
C LYS A 76 4.72 0.99 14.55
N GLY A 77 4.33 0.81 13.29
CA GLY A 77 4.21 -0.50 12.65
C GLY A 77 4.07 -0.42 11.14
N TYR A 78 4.88 -1.20 10.44
CA TYR A 78 4.85 -1.35 8.99
C TYR A 78 5.38 -2.74 8.60
N ASN A 79 4.49 -3.57 8.07
CA ASN A 79 4.75 -4.95 7.71
C ASN A 79 4.73 -5.12 6.19
N ALA A 80 5.38 -6.18 5.70
CA ALA A 80 5.27 -6.58 4.30
C ALA A 80 3.81 -6.94 3.96
N PRO A 81 3.36 -6.66 2.72
CA PRO A 81 2.03 -7.10 2.31
C PRO A 81 1.95 -8.63 2.26
N ARG A 82 0.82 -9.17 2.70
CA ARG A 82 0.46 -10.59 2.55
C ARG A 82 -0.86 -10.75 1.79
N GLY A 83 -1.34 -11.98 1.65
CA GLY A 83 -2.48 -12.28 0.79
C GLY A 83 -3.78 -11.55 1.17
N HIS A 84 -4.62 -11.27 0.16
CA HIS A 84 -5.82 -10.45 0.27
C HIS A 84 -6.83 -10.90 1.35
N MET A 85 -6.90 -12.21 1.64
CA MET A 85 -7.67 -12.76 2.76
C MET A 85 -7.39 -12.07 4.11
N HIS A 86 -6.17 -11.56 4.32
CA HIS A 86 -5.75 -10.95 5.57
C HIS A 86 -6.01 -9.44 5.65
N ALA A 87 -6.54 -8.80 4.61
CA ALA A 87 -6.65 -7.34 4.55
C ALA A 87 -7.41 -6.73 5.75
N ILE A 88 -8.53 -7.35 6.17
CA ILE A 88 -9.31 -6.93 7.34
C ILE A 88 -8.55 -7.20 8.63
N GLU A 89 -7.93 -8.36 8.76
CA GLU A 89 -7.14 -8.75 9.94
C GLU A 89 -5.98 -7.76 10.16
N ASP A 90 -5.25 -7.43 9.09
CA ASP A 90 -4.05 -6.61 9.15
C ASP A 90 -4.36 -5.16 9.47
N VAL A 91 -5.39 -4.56 8.84
CA VAL A 91 -5.80 -3.19 9.19
C VAL A 91 -6.37 -3.11 10.62
N THR A 92 -6.97 -4.20 11.10
CA THR A 92 -7.51 -4.28 12.46
C THR A 92 -6.43 -4.46 13.52
N LYS A 93 -5.38 -5.26 13.26
CA LYS A 93 -4.35 -5.59 14.25
C LYS A 93 -3.19 -4.59 14.31
N ILE A 94 -2.95 -3.85 13.23
CA ILE A 94 -1.79 -2.95 13.16
C ILE A 94 -1.89 -1.77 14.13
N LEU A 95 -0.78 -1.38 14.75
CA LEU A 95 -0.75 -0.26 15.71
C LEU A 95 -1.17 1.08 15.11
N ARG A 96 -1.12 1.23 13.78
CA ARG A 96 -1.48 2.48 13.08
C ARG A 96 -2.93 2.90 13.32
N THR A 97 -3.85 1.95 13.48
CA THR A 97 -5.28 2.21 13.75
C THR A 97 -5.56 2.45 15.24
N GLY A 98 -4.53 2.47 16.10
CA GLY A 98 -4.69 2.67 17.54
C GLY A 98 -5.48 1.56 18.22
N ALA A 99 -5.99 1.85 19.42
CA ALA A 99 -6.75 0.91 20.24
C ALA A 99 -8.05 1.58 20.72
N PRO A 100 -9.05 1.73 19.83
CA PRO A 100 -10.31 2.37 20.18
C PRO A 100 -11.04 1.59 21.28
N THR A 101 -11.83 2.29 22.06
CA THR A 101 -12.68 1.75 23.13
C THR A 101 -14.12 2.21 22.92
N ASP A 102 -15.04 1.80 23.79
CA ASP A 102 -16.43 2.31 23.75
C ASP A 102 -16.52 3.85 23.92
N SER A 103 -15.45 4.52 24.39
CA SER A 103 -15.41 5.97 24.65
C SER A 103 -14.32 6.73 23.89
N THR A 104 -13.42 6.03 23.21
CA THR A 104 -12.24 6.61 22.55
C THR A 104 -12.16 6.11 21.13
N HIS A 105 -12.24 7.02 20.18
CA HIS A 105 -12.15 6.71 18.76
C HIS A 105 -10.71 6.49 18.30
N SER A 106 -10.59 5.80 17.17
CA SER A 106 -9.34 5.59 16.44
C SER A 106 -8.74 6.93 16.00
N PRO A 107 -7.40 7.08 16.00
CA PRO A 107 -6.73 8.23 15.40
C PRO A 107 -6.85 8.26 13.86
N GLN A 108 -7.26 7.14 13.25
CA GLN A 108 -7.40 7.01 11.80
C GLN A 108 -8.85 7.23 11.34
N PRO A 109 -9.05 7.84 10.16
CA PRO A 109 -10.38 8.01 9.57
C PRO A 109 -10.91 6.71 8.95
N GLY A 110 -12.21 6.71 8.65
CA GLY A 110 -12.93 5.64 7.93
C GLY A 110 -12.30 5.34 6.58
N THR A 111 -11.62 6.32 5.99
CA THR A 111 -10.81 6.19 4.77
C THR A 111 -9.81 5.03 4.83
N CYS A 112 -9.30 4.64 6.00
CA CYS A 112 -8.37 3.50 6.12
C CYS A 112 -8.99 2.14 5.75
N TRP A 113 -10.33 2.01 5.70
CA TRP A 113 -11.00 0.80 5.22
C TRP A 113 -11.09 0.68 3.70
N THR A 114 -10.93 1.78 2.97
CA THR A 114 -11.42 1.91 1.58
C THR A 114 -10.81 0.89 0.62
N CYS A 115 -9.56 0.48 0.88
CA CYS A 115 -8.82 -0.47 0.06
C CYS A 115 -8.69 -1.85 0.74
N LYS A 116 -9.65 -2.26 1.56
CA LYS A 116 -9.57 -3.49 2.37
C LYS A 116 -10.77 -4.43 2.21
N SER A 117 -11.86 -3.99 1.58
CA SER A 117 -13.11 -4.73 1.62
C SER A 117 -14.06 -4.40 0.46
N PRO A 118 -14.83 -5.39 -0.05
CA PRO A 118 -16.00 -5.13 -0.89
C PRO A 118 -17.17 -4.46 -0.16
N ASP A 119 -17.16 -4.36 1.18
CA ASP A 119 -18.20 -3.66 1.94
C ASP A 119 -18.19 -2.14 1.73
N VAL A 120 -17.08 -1.60 1.22
CA VAL A 120 -16.85 -0.15 1.11
C VAL A 120 -17.81 0.52 0.13
N PRO A 121 -17.93 0.10 -1.15
CA PRO A 121 -18.90 0.71 -2.07
C PRO A 121 -20.33 0.64 -1.56
N ARG A 122 -20.71 -0.48 -0.91
CA ARG A 122 -22.02 -0.64 -0.27
C ARG A 122 -22.23 0.43 0.81
N LEU A 123 -21.29 0.56 1.74
CA LEU A 123 -21.42 1.50 2.84
C LEU A 123 -21.42 2.95 2.34
N ILE A 124 -20.56 3.31 1.38
CA ILE A 124 -20.56 4.65 0.75
C ILE A 124 -21.92 4.95 0.10
N LYS A 125 -22.56 3.97 -0.55
CA LYS A 125 -23.92 4.13 -1.12
C LYS A 125 -24.98 4.35 -0.04
N GLU A 126 -24.83 3.72 1.13
CA GLU A 126 -25.78 3.83 2.25
C GLU A 126 -25.65 5.17 3.00
N VAL A 127 -24.42 5.63 3.28
CA VAL A 127 -24.19 6.79 4.17
C VAL A 127 -23.67 8.04 3.46
N GLY A 128 -23.24 7.92 2.21
CA GLY A 128 -22.57 8.99 1.46
C GLY A 128 -21.05 9.04 1.68
N ALA A 129 -20.31 9.47 0.65
CA ALA A 129 -18.85 9.44 0.65
C ALA A 129 -18.22 10.32 1.76
N GLU A 130 -18.71 11.54 1.95
CA GLU A 130 -18.18 12.44 2.98
C GLU A 130 -18.34 11.87 4.40
N THR A 131 -19.54 11.35 4.71
CA THR A 131 -19.82 10.72 6.01
C THR A 131 -18.96 9.48 6.22
N TYR A 132 -18.78 8.66 5.18
CA TYR A 132 -17.92 7.48 5.23
C TYR A 132 -16.46 7.85 5.53
N TYR A 133 -15.88 8.79 4.79
CA TYR A 133 -14.46 9.15 4.91
C TYR A 133 -14.15 9.87 6.23
N SER A 134 -15.02 10.79 6.65
CA SER A 134 -14.76 11.64 7.84
C SER A 134 -15.05 10.95 9.18
N ALA A 135 -15.81 9.85 9.19
CA ALA A 135 -16.04 9.06 10.40
C ALA A 135 -14.73 8.48 10.95
N PRO A 136 -14.59 8.25 12.26
CA PRO A 136 -13.49 7.46 12.80
C PRO A 136 -13.48 6.04 12.27
N TRP A 137 -12.29 5.46 12.06
CA TRP A 137 -12.13 4.10 11.53
C TRP A 137 -12.94 3.05 12.28
N ASP A 138 -13.00 3.14 13.61
CA ASP A 138 -13.71 2.20 14.48
C ASP A 138 -15.24 2.24 14.35
N GLN A 139 -15.80 3.35 13.84
CA GLN A 139 -17.24 3.48 13.60
C GLN A 139 -17.75 2.45 12.59
N TRP A 140 -16.89 2.01 11.65
CA TRP A 140 -17.25 1.06 10.59
C TRP A 140 -16.85 -0.38 10.88
N GLY A 141 -16.31 -0.67 12.07
CA GLY A 141 -15.77 -1.99 12.39
C GLY A 141 -16.79 -3.15 12.31
N SER A 142 -18.08 -2.90 12.57
CA SER A 142 -19.16 -3.90 12.39
C SER A 142 -19.83 -3.86 11.01
N GLN A 143 -19.40 -2.93 10.14
CA GLN A 143 -19.95 -2.71 8.80
C GLN A 143 -19.02 -3.25 7.71
N ILE A 144 -17.71 -3.28 7.95
CA ILE A 144 -16.68 -3.63 6.98
C ILE A 144 -15.94 -4.86 7.51
N VAL A 145 -16.36 -6.03 7.06
CA VAL A 145 -16.00 -7.31 7.70
C VAL A 145 -15.60 -8.39 6.71
N ASN A 146 -15.90 -8.22 5.43
CA ASN A 146 -15.50 -9.13 4.37
C ASN A 146 -14.14 -8.69 3.81
N PRO A 147 -13.15 -9.58 3.64
CA PRO A 147 -11.89 -9.22 2.99
C PRO A 147 -12.09 -8.97 1.50
N ILE A 148 -11.09 -8.32 0.88
CA ILE A 148 -11.00 -8.08 -0.57
C ILE A 148 -11.40 -9.36 -1.32
N GLY A 149 -12.34 -9.24 -2.26
CA GLY A 149 -12.85 -10.39 -2.99
C GLY A 149 -13.70 -10.03 -4.19
N CYS A 150 -14.69 -10.86 -4.52
CA CYS A 150 -15.36 -10.87 -5.82
C CYS A 150 -15.92 -9.49 -6.20
N ALA A 151 -16.73 -8.90 -5.30
CA ALA A 151 -17.39 -7.61 -5.53
C ALA A 151 -16.43 -6.40 -5.49
N THR A 152 -15.17 -6.58 -5.09
CA THR A 152 -14.16 -5.52 -5.20
C THR A 152 -13.80 -5.25 -6.67
N CYS A 153 -13.77 -6.30 -7.50
CA CYS A 153 -13.24 -6.22 -8.87
C CYS A 153 -14.28 -6.56 -9.95
N HIS A 154 -15.39 -7.18 -9.58
CA HIS A 154 -16.41 -7.65 -10.52
C HIS A 154 -17.77 -7.00 -10.25
N ASP A 155 -18.47 -6.68 -11.33
CA ASP A 155 -19.91 -6.45 -11.29
C ASP A 155 -20.60 -7.74 -10.81
N THR A 156 -21.30 -7.66 -9.68
CA THR A 156 -21.83 -8.85 -8.98
C THR A 156 -22.88 -9.63 -9.79
N LYS A 157 -23.45 -9.05 -10.85
CA LYS A 157 -24.48 -9.71 -11.69
C LYS A 157 -23.91 -10.34 -12.95
N THR A 158 -23.03 -9.62 -13.62
CA THR A 158 -22.48 -9.98 -14.92
C THR A 158 -21.08 -10.59 -14.81
N MET A 159 -20.43 -10.44 -13.65
CA MET A 159 -19.04 -10.79 -13.37
C MET A 159 -18.01 -10.12 -14.29
N LYS A 160 -18.41 -9.07 -15.03
CA LYS A 160 -17.46 -8.25 -15.78
C LYS A 160 -16.57 -7.47 -14.81
N LEU A 161 -15.32 -7.22 -15.21
CA LEU A 161 -14.42 -6.35 -14.46
C LEU A 161 -15.05 -4.95 -14.32
N GLN A 162 -15.01 -4.40 -13.11
CA GLN A 162 -15.57 -3.11 -12.78
C GLN A 162 -14.64 -2.35 -11.83
N VAL A 163 -14.54 -1.03 -12.03
CA VAL A 163 -14.01 -0.12 -11.02
C VAL A 163 -15.17 0.42 -10.20
N SER A 164 -15.24 0.05 -8.92
CA SER A 164 -16.21 0.54 -7.93
C SER A 164 -15.64 1.65 -7.04
N GLN A 165 -14.31 1.79 -6.98
CA GLN A 165 -13.64 2.80 -6.16
C GLN A 165 -13.87 4.22 -6.71
N LEU A 166 -14.54 5.05 -5.90
CA LEU A 166 -14.90 6.42 -6.25
C LEU A 166 -13.65 7.28 -6.55
N ALA A 167 -12.60 7.18 -5.72
CA ALA A 167 -11.39 7.98 -5.90
C ALA A 167 -10.69 7.75 -7.25
N LEU A 168 -10.70 6.51 -7.77
CA LEU A 168 -10.12 6.17 -9.06
C LEU A 168 -10.95 6.78 -10.22
N GLN A 169 -12.28 6.65 -10.14
CA GLN A 169 -13.19 7.24 -11.13
C GLN A 169 -13.04 8.75 -11.18
N GLU A 170 -12.95 9.40 -10.02
CA GLU A 170 -12.77 10.85 -9.90
C GLU A 170 -11.39 11.29 -10.41
N ALA A 171 -10.32 10.53 -10.13
CA ALA A 171 -8.99 10.84 -10.65
C ALA A 171 -8.96 10.85 -12.18
N PHE A 172 -9.58 9.85 -12.82
CA PHE A 172 -9.74 9.83 -14.28
C PHE A 172 -10.56 11.01 -14.78
N LYS A 173 -11.68 11.33 -14.11
CA LYS A 173 -12.52 12.48 -14.46
C LYS A 173 -11.75 13.80 -14.37
N ARG A 174 -10.93 14.00 -13.33
CA ARG A 174 -10.07 15.21 -13.18
C ARG A 174 -9.02 15.33 -14.28
N GLN A 175 -8.59 14.21 -14.86
CA GLN A 175 -7.73 14.18 -16.06
C GLN A 175 -8.50 14.34 -17.38
N GLY A 176 -9.83 14.53 -17.35
CA GLY A 176 -10.66 14.60 -18.56
C GLY A 176 -10.85 13.24 -19.26
N ARG A 177 -10.63 12.13 -18.55
CA ARG A 177 -10.73 10.77 -19.07
C ARG A 177 -11.96 10.06 -18.51
N ASP A 178 -12.61 9.27 -19.34
CA ASP A 178 -13.70 8.38 -18.92
C ASP A 178 -13.15 6.97 -18.70
N ILE A 179 -13.14 6.53 -17.45
CA ILE A 179 -12.62 5.22 -17.06
C ILE A 179 -13.40 4.06 -17.69
N ASN A 180 -14.67 4.28 -18.05
CA ASN A 180 -15.52 3.25 -18.67
C ASN A 180 -15.15 2.97 -20.14
N LYS A 181 -14.28 3.80 -20.74
CA LYS A 181 -13.74 3.58 -22.08
C LYS A 181 -12.45 2.75 -22.08
N ALA A 182 -11.97 2.33 -20.90
CA ALA A 182 -10.82 1.45 -20.80
C ALA A 182 -11.06 0.15 -21.56
N THR A 183 -10.05 -0.28 -22.33
CA THR A 183 -10.04 -1.59 -22.97
C THR A 183 -10.05 -2.70 -21.93
N HIS A 184 -10.39 -3.92 -22.34
CA HIS A 184 -10.34 -5.07 -21.44
C HIS A 184 -8.93 -5.29 -20.84
N GLN A 185 -7.88 -5.04 -21.63
CA GLN A 185 -6.50 -5.19 -21.16
C GLN A 185 -6.11 -4.11 -20.14
N GLU A 186 -6.54 -2.86 -20.32
CA GLU A 186 -6.35 -1.82 -19.31
C GLU A 186 -7.12 -2.13 -18.03
N MET A 187 -8.37 -2.64 -18.15
CA MET A 187 -9.19 -3.03 -17.00
C MET A 187 -8.54 -4.11 -16.14
N ARG A 188 -7.75 -5.02 -16.73
CA ARG A 188 -6.95 -6.05 -16.03
C ARG A 188 -5.83 -5.48 -15.14
N SER A 189 -5.55 -4.18 -15.25
CA SER A 189 -4.69 -3.44 -14.30
C SER A 189 -5.50 -2.42 -13.48
N LEU A 190 -6.53 -1.79 -14.05
CA LEU A 190 -7.32 -0.77 -13.34
C LEU A 190 -8.11 -1.32 -12.16
N VAL A 191 -8.55 -2.58 -12.19
CA VAL A 191 -9.17 -3.21 -11.00
C VAL A 191 -8.19 -3.31 -9.83
N CYS A 192 -6.89 -3.44 -10.09
CA CYS A 192 -5.83 -3.40 -9.08
C CYS A 192 -5.57 -1.95 -8.61
N ALA A 193 -5.59 -1.00 -9.55
CA ALA A 193 -5.39 0.43 -9.30
C ALA A 193 -6.50 1.10 -8.45
N GLN A 194 -7.55 0.36 -8.10
CA GLN A 194 -8.52 0.80 -7.08
C GLN A 194 -7.87 0.95 -5.69
N CYS A 195 -6.79 0.21 -5.45
CA CYS A 195 -6.12 0.10 -4.16
C CYS A 195 -4.61 0.32 -4.25
N HIS A 196 -3.96 -0.26 -5.26
CA HIS A 196 -2.52 -0.31 -5.43
C HIS A 196 -1.96 0.95 -6.12
N VAL A 197 -2.13 2.09 -5.45
CA VAL A 197 -1.81 3.44 -5.94
C VAL A 197 -1.32 4.34 -4.82
N GLU A 198 -0.64 5.42 -5.18
CA GLU A 198 -0.39 6.55 -4.28
C GLU A 198 -1.67 7.32 -3.98
N TYR A 199 -1.84 7.75 -2.73
CA TYR A 199 -2.99 8.53 -2.30
C TYR A 199 -2.71 9.39 -1.07
N TYR A 200 -3.54 10.41 -0.89
CA TYR A 200 -3.61 11.20 0.32
C TYR A 200 -5.06 11.45 0.77
N PHE A 201 -5.22 12.02 1.96
CA PHE A 201 -6.51 12.33 2.57
C PHE A 201 -6.79 13.83 2.51
N LYS A 202 -7.45 14.28 1.44
CA LYS A 202 -7.71 15.70 1.16
C LYS A 202 -8.65 16.33 2.18
N GLY A 203 -8.24 17.48 2.72
CA GLY A 203 -9.03 18.33 3.61
C GLY A 203 -9.36 17.71 4.97
N ASP A 204 -10.17 18.42 5.76
CA ASP A 204 -10.52 18.00 7.12
C ASP A 204 -11.38 16.74 7.15
N LYS A 205 -12.13 16.49 6.06
CA LYS A 205 -12.98 15.31 5.89
C LYS A 205 -12.20 14.04 5.50
N LYS A 206 -10.88 14.15 5.35
CA LYS A 206 -9.97 13.04 5.03
C LYS A 206 -10.38 12.27 3.76
N TYR A 207 -10.80 13.00 2.75
CA TYR A 207 -11.36 12.43 1.51
C TYR A 207 -10.26 11.75 0.69
N LEU A 208 -10.44 10.46 0.35
CA LEU A 208 -9.45 9.71 -0.43
C LEU A 208 -9.23 10.36 -1.80
N THR A 209 -8.00 10.77 -2.09
CA THR A 209 -7.67 11.46 -3.34
C THR A 209 -6.37 10.90 -3.92
N PHE A 210 -6.36 10.60 -5.22
CA PHE A 210 -5.15 10.24 -5.96
C PHE A 210 -4.54 11.51 -6.59
N PRO A 211 -3.25 11.83 -6.34
CA PRO A 211 -2.61 13.09 -6.72
C PRO A 211 -2.19 13.13 -8.20
N TRP A 212 -3.07 12.68 -9.10
CA TRP A 212 -2.72 12.43 -10.51
C TRP A 212 -3.06 13.57 -11.46
N ASP A 213 -3.55 14.70 -10.94
CA ASP A 213 -4.06 15.82 -11.73
C ASP A 213 -2.98 16.44 -12.63
N LYS A 214 -1.70 16.38 -12.23
CA LYS A 214 -0.54 16.83 -13.04
C LYS A 214 0.15 15.71 -13.82
N GLY A 215 -0.31 14.46 -13.68
CA GLY A 215 0.33 13.27 -14.22
C GLY A 215 0.77 12.29 -13.12
N MET A 216 1.12 11.06 -13.53
CA MET A 216 1.45 9.95 -12.62
C MET A 216 2.96 9.71 -12.45
N THR A 217 3.82 10.58 -12.97
CA THR A 217 5.25 10.51 -12.62
C THR A 217 5.46 11.08 -11.21
N ILE A 218 6.53 10.64 -10.55
CA ILE A 218 6.81 10.99 -9.15
C ILE A 218 7.03 12.49 -9.01
N GLU A 219 7.67 13.13 -9.99
CA GLU A 219 7.86 14.57 -10.04
C GLU A 219 6.54 15.31 -10.28
N LYS A 220 5.61 14.76 -11.07
CA LYS A 220 4.30 15.39 -11.30
C LYS A 220 3.40 15.32 -10.07
N MET A 221 3.45 14.23 -9.31
CA MET A 221 2.79 14.14 -8.01
C MET A 221 3.43 15.10 -6.99
N GLU A 222 4.77 15.25 -6.99
CA GLU A 222 5.42 16.28 -6.17
C GLU A 222 4.96 17.70 -6.55
N GLU A 223 4.98 18.03 -7.85
CA GLU A 223 4.48 19.32 -8.34
C GLU A 223 3.02 19.56 -7.92
N TYR A 224 2.21 18.50 -7.88
CA TYR A 224 0.82 18.57 -7.43
C TYR A 224 0.76 18.92 -5.94
N TYR A 225 1.44 18.15 -5.09
CA TYR A 225 1.45 18.39 -3.66
C TYR A 225 2.02 19.76 -3.28
N ASP A 226 3.08 20.21 -3.96
CA ASP A 226 3.67 21.52 -3.72
C ASP A 226 2.71 22.66 -4.11
N ALA A 227 1.94 22.50 -5.19
CA ALA A 227 0.93 23.48 -5.59
C ALA A 227 -0.28 23.52 -4.65
N GLU A 228 -0.66 22.38 -4.08
CA GLU A 228 -1.71 22.32 -3.05
C GLU A 228 -1.19 22.74 -1.65
N GLY A 229 0.12 22.97 -1.49
CA GLY A 229 0.74 23.23 -0.19
C GLY A 229 0.62 22.05 0.79
N TRP A 230 0.53 20.82 0.28
CA TRP A 230 0.21 19.63 1.07
C TRP A 230 1.40 19.14 1.90
N THR A 231 1.11 18.64 3.10
CA THR A 231 2.07 17.97 3.98
C THR A 231 1.33 16.93 4.81
N ASP A 232 1.79 15.69 4.80
CA ASP A 232 1.16 14.61 5.59
C ASP A 232 1.50 14.73 7.07
N TYR A 233 2.75 15.11 7.37
CA TYR A 233 3.21 15.41 8.72
C TYR A 233 4.46 16.27 8.71
N VAL A 234 4.68 16.99 9.82
CA VAL A 234 5.94 17.66 10.10
C VAL A 234 6.82 16.72 10.91
N HIS A 235 7.98 16.38 10.37
CA HIS A 235 8.89 15.45 11.01
C HIS A 235 9.46 16.05 12.32
N PRO A 236 9.33 15.42 13.49
CA PRO A 236 9.62 16.06 14.78
C PRO A 236 11.11 16.33 15.01
N LEU A 237 12.02 15.52 14.44
CA LEU A 237 13.47 15.75 14.55
C LEU A 237 13.94 16.90 13.66
N SER A 238 13.74 16.81 12.35
CA SER A 238 14.22 17.81 11.39
C SER A 238 13.31 19.02 11.24
N ARG A 239 12.04 18.93 11.64
CA ARG A 239 10.96 19.89 11.34
C ARG A 239 10.64 20.02 9.85
N ALA A 240 11.07 19.05 9.02
CA ALA A 240 10.77 19.05 7.59
C ALA A 240 9.27 18.73 7.35
N PRO A 241 8.59 19.44 6.43
CA PRO A 241 7.26 19.07 5.98
C PRO A 241 7.36 17.86 5.04
N ILE A 242 6.90 16.69 5.46
CA ILE A 242 7.08 15.42 4.71
C ILE A 242 5.81 15.03 3.95
N LEU A 243 6.03 14.44 2.77
CA LEU A 243 5.04 13.67 2.03
C LEU A 243 5.25 12.19 2.33
N LYS A 244 4.16 11.47 2.63
CA LYS A 244 4.17 10.01 2.72
C LYS A 244 3.72 9.46 1.37
N ALA A 245 4.46 8.50 0.83
CA ALA A 245 4.01 7.71 -0.33
C ALA A 245 3.39 6.38 0.12
N GLN A 246 2.34 5.90 -0.52
CA GLN A 246 1.68 4.63 -0.22
C GLN A 246 1.58 3.80 -1.49
N HIS A 247 2.25 2.64 -1.50
CA HIS A 247 2.14 1.60 -2.53
C HIS A 247 1.79 2.10 -3.96
N PRO A 248 2.64 2.95 -4.59
CA PRO A 248 2.42 3.46 -5.94
C PRO A 248 2.70 2.40 -7.02
N ASP A 249 2.12 1.20 -6.85
CA ASP A 249 2.40 0.04 -7.68
C ASP A 249 1.90 0.25 -9.10
N TYR A 250 0.69 0.80 -9.27
CA TYR A 250 0.15 1.09 -10.59
C TYR A 250 1.03 2.12 -11.30
N GLU A 251 1.30 3.25 -10.67
CA GLU A 251 2.05 4.36 -11.24
C GLU A 251 3.46 3.93 -11.64
N LEU A 252 4.20 3.27 -10.74
CA LEU A 252 5.53 2.75 -11.07
C LEU A 252 5.47 1.65 -12.14
N SER A 253 4.50 0.73 -12.09
CA SER A 253 4.40 -0.31 -13.11
C SER A 253 4.18 0.23 -14.52
N GLN A 254 3.48 1.35 -14.67
CA GLN A 254 3.28 2.00 -15.96
C GLN A 254 4.58 2.63 -16.51
N LEU A 255 5.53 2.99 -15.64
CA LEU A 255 6.85 3.50 -16.04
C LEU A 255 7.83 2.38 -16.43
N GLY A 256 7.49 1.13 -16.10
CA GLY A 256 8.27 -0.06 -16.43
C GLY A 256 8.06 -0.59 -17.84
N ILE A 257 9.01 -1.38 -18.34
CA ILE A 257 8.93 -1.94 -19.70
C ILE A 257 7.70 -2.82 -19.91
N HIS A 258 7.26 -3.58 -18.90
CA HIS A 258 6.06 -4.41 -18.99
C HIS A 258 4.80 -3.55 -19.20
N GLY A 259 4.62 -2.51 -18.39
CA GLY A 259 3.51 -1.56 -18.53
C GLY A 259 3.55 -0.84 -19.88
N GLN A 260 4.73 -0.36 -20.31
CA GLN A 260 4.94 0.28 -21.62
C GLN A 260 4.60 -0.64 -22.81
N ARG A 261 4.65 -1.96 -22.63
CA ARG A 261 4.28 -2.96 -23.65
C ARG A 261 2.86 -3.50 -23.50
N GLY A 262 2.06 -2.93 -22.58
CA GLY A 262 0.67 -3.31 -22.38
C GLY A 262 0.46 -4.62 -21.62
N VAL A 263 1.49 -5.13 -20.93
CA VAL A 263 1.34 -6.27 -20.01
C VAL A 263 0.60 -5.79 -18.76
N SER A 264 -0.51 -6.45 -18.45
CA SER A 264 -1.39 -6.10 -17.33
C SER A 264 -0.92 -6.71 -16.02
N CYS A 265 -1.37 -6.17 -14.89
CA CYS A 265 -1.14 -6.76 -13.56
C CYS A 265 -1.58 -8.23 -13.53
N ALA A 266 -2.76 -8.51 -14.10
CA ALA A 266 -3.32 -9.85 -14.14
C ALA A 266 -2.55 -10.84 -15.02
N ASP A 267 -1.71 -10.40 -15.97
CA ASP A 267 -0.91 -11.33 -16.77
C ASP A 267 0.17 -12.04 -15.93
N CYS A 268 0.70 -11.37 -14.90
CA CYS A 268 1.71 -11.94 -14.01
C CYS A 268 1.14 -12.43 -12.68
N HIS A 269 0.20 -11.69 -12.08
CA HIS A 269 -0.31 -12.00 -10.73
C HIS A 269 -1.58 -12.87 -10.73
N MET A 270 -2.25 -13.00 -11.88
CA MET A 270 -3.44 -13.83 -12.05
C MET A 270 -3.34 -14.66 -13.34
N PRO A 271 -2.24 -15.43 -13.52
CA PRO A 271 -2.02 -16.16 -14.75
C PRO A 271 -3.16 -17.15 -15.00
N TYR A 272 -3.42 -17.44 -16.27
CA TYR A 272 -4.44 -18.42 -16.60
C TYR A 272 -4.01 -19.82 -16.19
N LYS A 273 -4.92 -20.55 -15.54
CA LYS A 273 -4.82 -21.98 -15.23
C LYS A 273 -5.78 -22.78 -16.09
N THR A 274 -5.44 -24.04 -16.33
CA THR A 274 -6.29 -25.02 -17.00
C THR A 274 -6.62 -26.13 -16.02
N ASP A 275 -7.90 -26.41 -15.83
CA ASP A 275 -8.42 -27.57 -15.11
C ASP A 275 -9.31 -28.37 -16.06
N GLY A 276 -8.79 -29.50 -16.54
CA GLY A 276 -9.43 -30.29 -17.60
C GLY A 276 -9.60 -29.46 -18.89
N ALA A 277 -10.86 -29.23 -19.29
CA ALA A 277 -11.21 -28.43 -20.47
C ALA A 277 -11.49 -26.95 -20.16
N VAL A 278 -11.47 -26.55 -18.89
CA VAL A 278 -11.82 -25.20 -18.44
C VAL A 278 -10.56 -24.37 -18.23
N LYS A 279 -10.50 -23.21 -18.87
CA LYS A 279 -9.49 -22.18 -18.62
C LYS A 279 -10.09 -21.12 -17.70
N PHE A 280 -9.39 -20.78 -16.62
CA PHE A 280 -9.80 -19.76 -15.67
C PHE A 280 -8.60 -18.92 -15.21
N SER A 281 -8.83 -17.76 -14.62
CA SER A 281 -7.75 -16.95 -14.04
C SER A 281 -7.45 -17.41 -12.61
N ASP A 282 -6.18 -17.60 -12.30
CA ASP A 282 -5.75 -17.89 -10.93
C ASP A 282 -6.01 -16.67 -10.02
N HIS A 283 -6.84 -16.82 -9.00
CA HIS A 283 -7.12 -15.74 -8.05
C HIS A 283 -6.24 -15.81 -6.79
N GLN A 284 -5.25 -16.72 -6.73
CA GLN A 284 -4.23 -16.72 -5.69
C GLN A 284 -3.19 -15.61 -5.91
N ILE A 285 -3.66 -14.35 -5.88
CA ILE A 285 -2.86 -13.15 -6.11
C ILE A 285 -1.70 -13.15 -5.12
N SER A 286 -0.49 -13.36 -5.64
CA SER A 286 0.75 -13.48 -4.87
C SER A 286 1.95 -13.11 -5.75
N SER A 287 3.17 -13.31 -5.26
CA SER A 287 4.38 -13.13 -6.06
C SER A 287 4.35 -14.03 -7.31
N PRO A 288 4.58 -13.49 -8.52
CA PRO A 288 4.69 -14.28 -9.75
C PRO A 288 5.81 -15.33 -9.70
N LEU A 289 6.80 -15.13 -8.82
CA LEU A 289 7.86 -16.12 -8.57
C LEU A 289 7.36 -17.41 -7.91
N ARG A 290 6.13 -17.44 -7.38
CA ARG A 290 5.49 -18.69 -6.91
C ARG A 290 5.22 -19.65 -8.06
N ASN A 291 5.00 -19.12 -9.27
CA ASN A 291 4.75 -19.92 -10.46
C ASN A 291 5.29 -19.21 -11.71
N VAL A 292 6.61 -19.30 -11.91
CA VAL A 292 7.31 -18.63 -13.02
C VAL A 292 6.84 -19.17 -14.36
N SER A 293 6.56 -20.47 -14.46
CA SER A 293 6.08 -21.07 -15.70
C SER A 293 4.78 -20.44 -16.21
N ALA A 294 3.79 -20.27 -15.34
CA ALA A 294 2.50 -19.69 -15.72
C ALA A 294 2.56 -18.16 -15.87
N SER A 295 3.44 -17.49 -15.12
CA SER A 295 3.47 -16.02 -15.04
C SER A 295 4.44 -15.37 -16.02
N CYS A 296 5.53 -16.05 -16.38
CA CYS A 296 6.64 -15.49 -17.16
C CYS A 296 6.89 -16.27 -18.46
N GLN A 297 6.88 -17.60 -18.42
CA GLN A 297 7.26 -18.42 -19.58
C GLN A 297 6.18 -18.52 -20.67
N THR A 298 5.03 -17.87 -20.47
CA THR A 298 4.07 -17.58 -21.55
C THR A 298 4.63 -16.61 -22.58
N CYS A 299 5.60 -15.78 -22.22
CA CYS A 299 6.24 -14.78 -23.07
C CYS A 299 7.75 -14.95 -23.19
N HIS A 300 8.40 -15.51 -22.16
CA HIS A 300 9.85 -15.68 -22.08
C HIS A 300 10.27 -17.13 -22.38
N ARG A 301 11.39 -17.30 -23.09
CA ARG A 301 11.94 -18.62 -23.46
C ARG A 301 13.08 -19.10 -22.57
N GLN A 302 13.52 -18.25 -21.65
CA GLN A 302 14.57 -18.53 -20.67
C GLN A 302 14.11 -19.57 -19.63
N SER A 303 15.07 -20.20 -18.95
CA SER A 303 14.77 -21.11 -17.85
C SER A 303 14.15 -20.36 -16.67
N GLU A 304 13.40 -21.08 -15.83
CA GLU A 304 12.84 -20.52 -14.59
C GLU A 304 13.96 -19.95 -13.70
N GLU A 305 15.07 -20.68 -13.56
CA GLU A 305 16.24 -20.28 -12.79
C GLU A 305 16.83 -18.95 -13.29
N GLU A 306 16.96 -18.76 -14.61
CA GLU A 306 17.47 -17.53 -15.21
C GLU A 306 16.50 -16.36 -14.98
N LEU A 307 15.19 -16.59 -15.12
CA LEU A 307 14.18 -15.56 -14.87
C LEU A 307 14.14 -15.14 -13.40
N VAL A 308 14.18 -16.09 -12.47
CA VAL A 308 14.27 -15.83 -11.03
C VAL A 308 15.55 -15.05 -10.71
N LYS A 309 16.69 -15.46 -11.28
CA LYS A 309 17.95 -14.73 -11.12
C LYS A 309 17.84 -13.29 -11.62
N ASN A 310 17.24 -13.07 -12.79
CA ASN A 310 17.04 -11.74 -13.35
C ASN A 310 16.18 -10.83 -12.45
N VAL A 311 15.17 -11.40 -11.77
CA VAL A 311 14.38 -10.67 -10.76
C VAL A 311 15.25 -10.30 -9.57
N TYR A 312 16.03 -11.25 -9.05
CA TYR A 312 16.90 -11.01 -7.90
C TYR A 312 18.02 -10.02 -8.20
N ASP A 313 18.65 -10.06 -9.38
CA ASP A 313 19.69 -9.10 -9.76
C ASP A 313 19.17 -7.64 -9.72
N ARG A 314 17.93 -7.42 -10.17
CA ARG A 314 17.26 -6.10 -10.12
C ARG A 314 16.91 -5.69 -8.69
N GLN A 315 16.40 -6.64 -7.89
CA GLN A 315 16.10 -6.41 -6.49
C GLN A 315 17.37 -6.06 -5.69
N ASP A 316 18.48 -6.76 -5.93
CA ASP A 316 19.77 -6.49 -5.29
C ASP A 316 20.23 -5.05 -5.54
N ALA A 317 20.17 -4.61 -6.80
CA ALA A 317 20.61 -3.28 -7.20
C ALA A 317 19.74 -2.17 -6.57
N VAL A 318 18.41 -2.28 -6.70
CA VAL A 318 17.45 -1.30 -6.18
C VAL A 318 17.49 -1.26 -4.64
N TYR A 319 17.45 -2.41 -3.97
CA TYR A 319 17.46 -2.45 -2.50
C TYR A 319 18.82 -2.04 -1.93
N GLY A 320 19.92 -2.35 -2.62
CA GLY A 320 21.25 -1.87 -2.27
C GLY A 320 21.32 -0.34 -2.26
N MET A 321 20.71 0.34 -3.24
CA MET A 321 20.63 1.79 -3.26
C MET A 321 19.68 2.33 -2.17
N ARG A 322 18.51 1.71 -2.01
CA ARG A 322 17.51 2.10 -1.01
C ARG A 322 18.09 2.13 0.40
N MET A 323 18.83 1.08 0.79
CA MET A 323 19.44 1.01 2.13
C MET A 323 20.50 2.10 2.38
N LYS A 324 21.23 2.53 1.34
CA LYS A 324 22.17 3.66 1.46
C LYS A 324 21.42 4.97 1.68
N LEU A 325 20.33 5.17 0.94
CA LEU A 325 19.47 6.34 1.09
C LEU A 325 18.80 6.40 2.46
N GLU A 326 18.28 5.28 2.97
CA GLU A 326 17.66 5.19 4.31
C GLU A 326 18.64 5.65 5.41
N LYS A 327 19.88 5.14 5.38
CA LYS A 327 20.93 5.54 6.32
C LYS A 327 21.25 7.02 6.23
N GLN A 328 21.38 7.54 5.01
CA GLN A 328 21.68 8.94 4.78
C GLN A 328 20.52 9.85 5.23
N LEU A 329 19.27 9.47 4.96
CA LEU A 329 18.08 10.18 5.41
C LEU A 329 17.98 10.22 6.93
N ALA A 330 18.12 9.09 7.61
CA ALA A 330 18.11 9.04 9.07
C ALA A 330 19.17 9.98 9.67
N LYS A 331 20.39 9.96 9.11
CA LYS A 331 21.48 10.86 9.50
C LYS A 331 21.11 12.34 9.35
N VAL A 332 20.55 12.76 8.20
CA VAL A 332 20.19 14.18 8.00
C VAL A 332 19.04 14.63 8.89
N HIS A 333 18.09 13.75 9.24
CA HIS A 333 17.06 14.10 10.22
C HIS A 333 17.65 14.41 11.61
N PHE A 334 18.59 13.59 12.08
CA PHE A 334 19.27 13.83 13.34
C PHE A 334 20.24 15.01 13.28
N LYS A 335 20.99 15.20 12.19
CA LYS A 335 21.84 16.39 12.02
C LYS A 335 21.02 17.68 12.01
N ALA A 336 19.84 17.65 11.38
CA ALA A 336 18.92 18.79 11.43
C ALA A 336 18.46 19.08 12.85
N LYS A 337 18.06 18.05 13.62
CA LYS A 337 17.75 18.18 15.05
C LYS A 337 18.92 18.79 15.84
N PHE A 338 20.14 18.28 15.62
CA PHE A 338 21.34 18.78 16.28
C PHE A 338 21.54 20.29 16.03
N LEU A 339 21.33 20.77 14.81
CA LEU A 339 21.43 22.20 14.53
C LEU A 339 20.29 23.02 15.15
N TRP A 340 19.07 22.48 15.20
CA TRP A 340 17.97 23.12 15.95
C TRP A 340 18.32 23.31 17.42
N ASP A 341 18.85 22.26 18.05
CA ASP A 341 19.25 22.28 19.46
C ASP A 341 20.42 23.24 19.72
N ASN A 342 21.15 23.66 18.67
CA ASN A 342 22.31 24.55 18.73
C ASN A 342 22.07 25.90 18.04
N GLY A 343 20.81 26.35 17.93
CA GLY A 343 20.47 27.72 17.59
C GLY A 343 20.31 28.05 16.11
N ALA A 344 20.18 27.04 15.23
CA ALA A 344 19.77 27.28 13.86
C ALA A 344 18.36 27.91 13.78
N THR A 345 18.15 28.80 12.82
CA THR A 345 16.86 29.47 12.61
C THR A 345 16.05 28.84 11.48
N GLU A 346 14.75 29.14 11.42
CA GLU A 346 13.85 28.69 10.35
C GLU A 346 14.35 29.06 8.95
N GLU A 347 14.79 30.29 8.77
CA GLU A 347 15.28 30.78 7.49
C GLU A 347 16.57 30.06 7.06
N GLN A 348 17.47 29.77 7.99
CA GLN A 348 18.71 29.04 7.70
C GLN A 348 18.44 27.58 7.30
N MET A 349 17.43 26.96 7.90
CA MET A 349 17.12 25.54 7.70
C MET A 349 16.23 25.29 6.49
N LYS A 350 15.41 26.26 6.06
CA LYS A 350 14.43 26.13 4.98
C LYS A 350 14.97 25.45 3.71
N PRO A 351 16.16 25.81 3.15
CA PRO A 351 16.71 25.12 1.97
C PRO A 351 17.01 23.64 2.23
N THR A 352 17.50 23.31 3.44
CA THR A 352 17.77 21.93 3.86
C THR A 352 16.48 21.13 4.02
N LEU A 353 15.45 21.70 4.62
CA LEU A 353 14.17 21.01 4.83
C LEU A 353 13.51 20.66 3.50
N ALA A 354 13.60 21.54 2.49
CA ALA A 354 13.12 21.26 1.15
C ALA A 354 13.86 20.07 0.50
N LEU A 355 15.18 19.96 0.69
CA LEU A 355 15.96 18.82 0.20
C LEU A 355 15.61 17.52 0.92
N ILE A 356 15.39 17.56 2.24
CA ILE A 356 14.94 16.38 3.02
C ILE A 356 13.57 15.91 2.52
N ARG A 357 12.60 16.82 2.36
CA ARG A 357 11.27 16.51 1.81
C ARG A 357 11.39 15.83 0.44
N LYS A 358 12.15 16.44 -0.48
CA LYS A 358 12.37 15.90 -1.83
C LYS A 358 13.04 14.54 -1.81
N SER A 359 14.07 14.38 -1.01
CA SER A 359 14.82 13.14 -0.86
C SER A 359 13.94 12.00 -0.36
N GLN A 360 13.21 12.27 0.74
CA GLN A 360 12.34 11.28 1.35
C GLN A 360 11.16 10.92 0.47
N TRP A 361 10.60 11.86 -0.29
CA TRP A 361 9.54 11.58 -1.27
C TRP A 361 9.99 10.55 -2.32
N ARG A 362 11.18 10.69 -2.90
CA ARG A 362 11.69 9.71 -3.88
C ARG A 362 11.96 8.36 -3.24
N TRP A 363 12.56 8.35 -2.05
CA TRP A 363 12.76 7.12 -1.30
C TRP A 363 11.43 6.40 -1.06
N ASP A 364 10.43 7.13 -0.56
CA ASP A 364 9.18 6.53 -0.11
C ASP A 364 8.37 6.01 -1.29
N MET A 365 8.36 6.72 -2.43
CA MET A 365 7.70 6.25 -3.66
C MET A 365 8.24 4.88 -4.12
N VAL A 366 9.56 4.70 -4.10
CA VAL A 366 10.16 3.41 -4.47
C VAL A 366 10.00 2.36 -3.37
N HIS A 367 10.18 2.76 -2.11
CA HIS A 367 10.10 1.83 -0.99
C HIS A 367 8.68 1.28 -0.81
N SER A 368 7.68 2.15 -0.87
CA SER A 368 6.29 1.80 -0.56
C SER A 368 5.65 0.89 -1.61
N SER A 369 6.19 0.84 -2.84
CA SER A 369 5.86 -0.20 -3.81
C SER A 369 6.85 -1.38 -3.69
N HIS A 370 6.39 -2.47 -3.08
CA HIS A 370 7.23 -3.66 -2.86
C HIS A 370 7.61 -4.37 -4.17
N GLY A 371 6.85 -4.13 -5.25
CA GLY A 371 7.14 -4.62 -6.59
C GLY A 371 8.01 -3.69 -7.44
N ALA A 372 8.30 -2.45 -6.99
CA ALA A 372 8.99 -1.41 -7.77
C ALA A 372 10.29 -1.90 -8.42
N ALA A 373 11.09 -2.65 -7.65
CA ALA A 373 12.37 -3.18 -8.08
C ALA A 373 12.27 -4.16 -9.27
N PHE A 374 11.10 -4.73 -9.54
CA PHE A 374 10.86 -5.55 -10.72
C PHE A 374 9.99 -4.83 -11.77
N HIS A 375 8.95 -4.14 -11.31
CA HIS A 375 8.01 -3.46 -12.20
C HIS A 375 8.72 -2.37 -13.00
N ALA A 376 9.52 -1.53 -12.35
CA ALA A 376 10.25 -0.44 -12.98
C ALA A 376 11.65 -0.25 -12.34
N PRO A 377 12.58 -1.20 -12.53
CA PRO A 377 13.90 -1.15 -11.89
C PRO A 377 14.71 0.10 -12.25
N ILE A 378 14.73 0.48 -13.54
CA ILE A 378 15.50 1.65 -14.01
C ILE A 378 14.97 2.94 -13.37
N GLU A 379 13.63 3.10 -13.36
CA GLU A 379 13.01 4.27 -12.73
C GLU A 379 13.22 4.28 -11.22
N SER A 380 13.13 3.11 -10.58
CA SER A 380 13.40 2.96 -9.15
C SER A 380 14.83 3.37 -8.79
N GLU A 381 15.82 2.94 -9.56
CA GLU A 381 17.22 3.35 -9.36
C GLU A 381 17.43 4.84 -9.59
N ARG A 382 16.82 5.42 -10.63
CA ARG A 382 16.89 6.86 -10.90
C ARG A 382 16.34 7.65 -9.72
N LEU A 383 15.14 7.32 -9.25
CA LEU A 383 14.50 8.00 -8.12
C LEU A 383 15.32 7.88 -6.83
N LEU A 384 15.83 6.68 -6.52
CA LEU A 384 16.69 6.48 -5.35
C LEU A 384 18.02 7.23 -5.47
N SER A 385 18.59 7.32 -6.68
CA SER A 385 19.79 8.13 -6.95
C SER A 385 19.52 9.61 -6.71
N ASP A 386 18.44 10.15 -7.27
CA ASP A 386 18.02 11.54 -7.06
C ASP A 386 17.79 11.81 -5.56
N GLY A 387 17.10 10.89 -4.88
CA GLY A 387 16.90 10.93 -3.44
C GLY A 387 18.21 11.00 -2.65
N LEU A 388 19.19 10.18 -3.02
CA LEU A 388 20.52 10.16 -2.37
C LEU A 388 21.31 11.44 -2.63
N ILE A 389 21.25 11.99 -3.84
CA ILE A 389 21.86 13.28 -4.16
C ILE A 389 21.26 14.38 -3.28
N TYR A 390 19.93 14.46 -3.17
CA TYR A 390 19.27 15.44 -2.30
C TYR A 390 19.63 15.24 -0.83
N ALA A 391 19.76 14.00 -0.35
CA ALA A 391 20.15 13.72 1.02
C ALA A 391 21.60 14.17 1.31
N TYR A 392 22.54 13.99 0.37
CA TYR A 392 23.91 14.50 0.52
C TYR A 392 23.97 16.03 0.42
N GLN A 393 23.18 16.65 -0.45
CA GLN A 393 23.07 18.10 -0.50
C GLN A 393 22.50 18.67 0.81
N ALA A 394 21.49 18.01 1.40
CA ALA A 394 20.96 18.37 2.71
C ALA A 394 22.04 18.24 3.79
N GLU A 395 22.81 17.14 3.81
CA GLU A 395 23.92 16.98 4.73
C GLU A 395 24.96 18.10 4.58
N ASN A 396 25.38 18.40 3.35
CA ASN A 396 26.35 19.47 3.09
C ASN A 396 25.84 20.83 3.57
N ASN A 397 24.55 21.14 3.36
CA ASN A 397 23.96 22.38 3.88
C ASN A 397 24.01 22.44 5.41
N LEU A 398 23.76 21.32 6.09
CA LEU A 398 23.85 21.21 7.55
C LEU A 398 25.30 21.41 8.03
N ASP A 399 26.28 20.82 7.35
CA ASP A 399 27.69 20.98 7.71
C ASP A 399 28.18 22.42 7.52
N VAL A 400 27.82 23.05 6.41
CA VAL A 400 28.13 24.48 6.17
C VAL A 400 27.46 25.36 7.23
N LEU A 401 26.21 25.06 7.60
CA LEU A 401 25.49 25.82 8.62
C LEU A 401 26.12 25.64 10.02
N LYS A 402 26.53 24.41 10.37
CA LYS A 402 27.26 24.12 11.62
C LYS A 402 28.50 25.02 11.76
N GLU A 403 29.28 25.15 10.70
CA GLU A 403 30.48 25.99 10.69
C GLU A 403 30.14 27.49 10.78
N LYS A 404 29.12 27.95 10.05
CA LYS A 404 28.64 29.36 10.14
C LYS A 404 28.16 29.73 11.54
N LEU A 405 27.54 28.79 12.24
CA LEU A 405 27.09 28.96 13.63
C LEU A 405 28.24 28.76 14.65
N ASN A 406 29.46 28.48 14.20
CA ASN A 406 30.63 28.21 15.04
C ASN A 406 30.41 27.07 16.06
N ILE A 407 29.55 26.11 15.74
CA ILE A 407 29.24 24.98 16.63
C ILE A 407 30.45 24.04 16.66
N LYS A 408 31.15 23.98 17.80
CA LYS A 408 32.35 23.14 18.00
C LYS A 408 32.02 21.69 18.38
N THR A 409 30.85 21.47 18.99
CA THR A 409 30.38 20.13 19.35
C THR A 409 30.26 19.27 18.10
N ALA A 410 30.80 18.05 18.17
CA ALA A 410 30.66 17.08 17.09
C ALA A 410 29.24 16.48 17.10
N PHE A 411 28.68 16.25 15.91
CA PHE A 411 27.46 15.47 15.78
C PHE A 411 27.74 14.00 16.09
N VAL A 412 26.91 13.41 16.95
CA VAL A 412 26.94 11.98 17.26
C VAL A 412 25.60 11.38 16.85
N MET A 413 25.64 10.35 16.01
CA MET A 413 24.44 9.63 15.58
C MET A 413 23.90 8.81 16.75
N PRO A 414 22.61 8.95 17.11
CA PRO A 414 21.98 8.06 18.09
C PRO A 414 21.99 6.60 17.63
N ASP A 415 22.06 5.68 18.59
CA ASP A 415 22.04 4.26 18.31
C ASP A 415 20.63 3.81 17.91
N ILE A 416 20.42 3.63 16.61
CA ILE A 416 19.18 3.13 16.02
C ILE A 416 19.34 1.69 15.48
N SER A 417 20.31 0.93 15.98
CA SER A 417 20.67 -0.42 15.45
C SER A 417 19.55 -1.47 15.51
N THR A 418 18.45 -1.20 16.21
CA THR A 418 17.28 -2.07 16.31
C THR A 418 16.02 -1.22 16.26
N LYS A 419 14.90 -1.80 15.83
CA LYS A 419 13.59 -1.14 15.83
C LYS A 419 13.26 -0.53 17.19
N ALA A 420 13.43 -1.30 18.28
CA ALA A 420 13.11 -0.85 19.62
C ALA A 420 13.93 0.39 20.04
N LYS A 421 15.22 0.44 19.71
CA LYS A 421 16.06 1.61 19.97
C LYS A 421 15.62 2.81 19.14
N ALA A 422 15.33 2.61 17.85
CA ALA A 422 14.85 3.68 16.97
C ALA A 422 13.50 4.26 17.44
N GLN A 423 12.57 3.40 17.87
CA GLN A 423 11.24 3.82 18.36
C GLN A 423 11.35 4.58 19.69
N LYS A 424 12.23 4.13 20.58
CA LYS A 424 12.54 4.84 21.83
C LYS A 424 13.14 6.22 21.57
N GLU A 425 14.05 6.33 20.61
CA GLU A 425 14.72 7.59 20.25
C GLU A 425 13.73 8.68 19.79
N ILE A 426 12.63 8.29 19.15
CA ILE A 426 11.57 9.21 18.72
C ILE A 426 10.40 9.30 19.73
N GLY A 427 10.57 8.74 20.93
CA GLY A 427 9.63 8.89 22.05
C GLY A 427 8.39 8.00 22.02
N LEU A 428 8.40 6.89 21.26
CA LEU A 428 7.28 5.95 21.23
C LEU A 428 7.33 4.97 22.41
N ASP A 429 6.17 4.77 23.07
CA ASP A 429 5.96 3.74 24.10
C ASP A 429 5.23 2.55 23.49
N ILE A 430 5.98 1.76 22.70
CA ILE A 430 5.44 0.63 21.95
C ILE A 430 4.84 -0.47 22.84
N PRO A 431 5.46 -0.86 23.98
CA PRO A 431 4.85 -1.83 24.89
C PRO A 431 3.47 -1.39 25.39
N LYS A 432 3.28 -0.10 25.69
CA LYS A 432 1.98 0.44 26.09
C LYS A 432 0.96 0.41 24.93
N GLU A 433 1.39 0.77 23.73
CA GLU A 433 0.51 0.73 22.54
C GLU A 433 0.10 -0.70 22.18
N GLU A 434 1.01 -1.67 22.26
CA GLU A 434 0.74 -3.10 22.04
C GLU A 434 -0.21 -3.67 23.10
N ALA A 435 -0.03 -3.32 24.37
CA ALA A 435 -0.93 -3.73 25.44
C ALA A 435 -2.35 -3.17 25.23
N ALA A 436 -2.46 -1.90 24.83
CA ALA A 436 -3.74 -1.29 24.48
C ALA A 436 -4.38 -1.98 23.26
N LYS A 437 -3.58 -2.25 22.22
CA LYS A 437 -4.05 -2.92 21.01
C LYS A 437 -4.58 -4.33 21.29
N LYS A 438 -3.87 -5.10 22.11
CA LYS A 438 -4.31 -6.42 22.57
C LYS A 438 -5.67 -6.33 23.25
N LYS A 439 -5.86 -5.39 24.17
CA LYS A 439 -7.15 -5.16 24.83
C LYS A 439 -8.26 -4.81 23.83
N PHE A 440 -7.99 -3.96 22.84
CA PHE A 440 -8.94 -3.64 21.77
C PHE A 440 -9.37 -4.90 21.00
N LEU A 441 -8.40 -5.74 20.60
CA LEU A 441 -8.66 -6.99 19.87
C LEU A 441 -9.48 -7.99 20.70
N GLU A 442 -9.29 -8.04 22.02
CA GLU A 442 -10.00 -8.96 22.91
C GLU A 442 -11.41 -8.46 23.31
N THR A 443 -11.65 -7.14 23.27
CA THR A 443 -12.88 -6.56 23.85
C THR A 443 -13.82 -5.89 22.85
N ILE A 444 -13.31 -5.27 21.80
CA ILE A 444 -14.12 -4.51 20.83
C ILE A 444 -14.35 -5.31 19.55
N VAL A 445 -13.31 -5.93 18.99
CA VAL A 445 -13.43 -6.69 17.74
C VAL A 445 -14.47 -7.84 17.83
N PRO A 446 -14.57 -8.60 18.94
CA PRO A 446 -15.62 -9.62 19.05
C PRO A 446 -17.03 -9.04 19.03
N LYS A 447 -17.24 -7.82 19.57
CA LYS A 447 -18.52 -7.12 19.49
C LYS A 447 -18.85 -6.77 18.03
N TRP A 448 -17.88 -6.28 17.28
CA TRP A 448 -18.05 -5.96 15.85
C TRP A 448 -18.46 -7.19 15.04
N ILE A 449 -17.76 -8.31 15.23
CA ILE A 449 -18.06 -9.56 14.53
C ILE A 449 -19.44 -10.10 14.93
N LYS A 450 -19.80 -10.02 16.20
CA LYS A 450 -21.14 -10.41 16.68
C LYS A 450 -22.24 -9.58 16.00
N GLU A 451 -22.12 -8.26 16.02
CA GLU A 451 -23.10 -7.36 15.39
C GLU A 451 -23.18 -7.59 13.88
N ALA A 452 -22.04 -7.78 13.20
CA ALA A 452 -22.01 -8.04 11.77
C ALA A 452 -22.72 -9.36 11.40
N LYS A 453 -22.57 -10.41 12.21
CA LYS A 453 -23.30 -11.68 12.06
C LYS A 453 -24.80 -11.50 12.30
N GLU A 454 -25.19 -10.82 13.37
CA GLU A 454 -26.60 -10.53 13.68
C GLU A 454 -27.29 -9.74 12.57
N LYS A 455 -26.56 -8.84 11.90
CA LYS A 455 -27.03 -8.07 10.74
C LYS A 455 -26.86 -8.77 9.40
N GLY A 456 -26.39 -10.03 9.38
CA GLY A 456 -26.24 -10.85 8.19
C GLY A 456 -25.15 -10.41 7.20
N ARG A 457 -24.20 -9.57 7.63
CA ARG A 457 -23.11 -9.02 6.79
C ARG A 457 -21.94 -9.96 6.60
N LEU A 458 -21.78 -10.89 7.53
CA LEU A 458 -20.75 -11.93 7.50
C LEU A 458 -21.46 -13.28 7.46
N VAL A 459 -20.93 -14.23 6.69
CA VAL A 459 -21.52 -15.57 6.64
C VAL A 459 -21.37 -16.23 8.00
N THR A 460 -22.49 -16.48 8.68
CA THR A 460 -22.49 -17.38 9.82
C THR A 460 -22.17 -18.77 9.30
N GLN A 461 -20.98 -19.30 9.61
CA GLN A 461 -20.74 -20.74 9.50
C GLN A 461 -21.90 -21.43 10.21
N LYS A 462 -22.65 -22.26 9.47
CA LYS A 462 -23.79 -23.01 10.00
C LYS A 462 -23.35 -24.02 11.04
#